data_AF-A0A2V5SWS8-F1
#
_entry.id   AF-A0A2V5SWS8-F1
#
_cell.length_a   1.000
_cell.length_b   1.000
_cell.length_c   1.000
_cell.angle_alpha   90.00
_cell.angle_beta   90.00
_cell.angle_gamma   90.00
#
_symmetry.space_group_name_H-M   'P 1'
#
loop_
_entity.id
_entity.type
_entity.pdbx_description
1 polymer ?
#
loop_
_entity_poly.entity_id
_entity_poly.type
_entity_poly.pdbx_seq_one_letter_code
_entity_poly.pdbx_strand_id
1 'polypeptide(L)'
;MLCLLAAALLAFYVWQYTSPFPLDVPKDRSLVALFHAHQQAFQTLADMADKDATIASTEKSENLGVARRSEYARLVSQIDRKMKLGFGDCRIAFWFARGGILLSIGPRWAKGIACLTCVPSRVGEIVSNLDKDPGRGGGYLVPIEGDWYMIYQRLDYDDWRKKKL
;
A
#
# COMPACT_ATOMS: atom_id res chain seq x y z
N MET A 1 -16.02 38.69 6.14
CA MET A 1 -14.90 38.04 5.42
C MET A 1 -14.20 36.94 6.24
N LEU A 2 -13.82 37.18 7.50
CA LEU A 2 -13.14 36.18 8.35
C LEU A 2 -13.90 34.85 8.53
N CYS A 3 -15.24 34.89 8.70
CA CYS A 3 -16.03 33.66 8.87
C CYS A 3 -16.12 32.80 7.59
N LEU A 4 -16.07 33.42 6.40
CA LEU A 4 -16.08 32.70 5.13
C LEU A 4 -14.72 32.02 4.87
N LEU A 5 -13.61 32.67 5.25
CA LEU A 5 -12.27 32.07 5.20
C LEU A 5 -12.13 30.91 6.19
N ALA A 6 -12.64 31.05 7.42
CA ALA A 6 -12.63 29.98 8.41
C ALA A 6 -13.47 28.77 7.95
N ALA A 7 -14.66 29.00 7.40
CA ALA A 7 -15.49 27.93 6.85
C ALA A 7 -14.84 27.24 5.65
N ALA A 8 -14.18 27.99 4.75
CA ALA A 8 -13.47 27.44 3.61
C ALA A 8 -12.26 26.59 4.03
N LEU A 9 -11.48 27.04 5.03
CA LEU A 9 -10.37 26.27 5.57
C LEU A 9 -10.84 25.00 6.28
N LEU A 10 -11.95 25.08 7.03
CA LEU A 10 -12.53 23.91 7.69
C LEU A 10 -13.08 22.91 6.66
N ALA A 11 -13.77 23.40 5.62
CA ALA A 11 -14.26 22.57 4.52
C ALA A 11 -13.10 21.93 3.74
N PHE A 12 -12.02 22.67 3.47
CA PHE A 12 -10.82 22.15 2.82
C PHE A 12 -10.12 21.10 3.69
N TYR A 13 -10.00 21.34 4.99
CA TYR A 13 -9.44 20.38 5.94
C TYR A 13 -10.29 19.11 5.98
N VAL A 14 -11.61 19.23 6.17
CA VAL A 14 -12.53 18.09 6.15
C VAL A 14 -12.45 17.35 4.81
N TRP A 15 -12.44 18.05 3.68
CA TRP A 15 -12.29 17.44 2.35
C TRP A 15 -10.96 16.68 2.19
N GLN A 16 -9.85 17.27 2.63
CA GLN A 16 -8.54 16.63 2.60
C GLN A 16 -8.53 15.34 3.44
N TYR A 17 -9.17 15.32 4.60
CA TYR A 17 -9.15 14.14 5.49
C TYR A 17 -10.27 13.11 5.25
N THR A 18 -11.31 13.46 4.47
CA THR A 18 -12.45 12.56 4.17
C THR A 18 -12.48 12.07 2.71
N SER A 19 -11.73 12.71 1.81
CA SER A 19 -11.58 12.22 0.44
C SER A 19 -10.95 10.82 0.44
N PRO A 20 -11.45 9.86 -0.36
CA PRO A 20 -10.76 8.59 -0.57
C PRO A 20 -9.38 8.79 -1.23
N PHE A 21 -9.12 9.96 -1.81
CA PHE A 21 -7.86 10.37 -2.44
C PHE A 21 -7.48 11.79 -1.99
N PRO A 22 -6.89 11.97 -0.79
CA PRO A 22 -6.27 13.24 -0.41
C PRO A 22 -5.20 13.68 -1.41
N LEU A 23 -4.85 14.96 -1.37
CA LEU A 23 -3.76 15.54 -2.18
C LEU A 23 -2.42 14.79 -2.03
N ASP A 24 -2.22 14.12 -0.89
CA ASP A 24 -1.00 13.40 -0.56
C ASP A 24 -0.94 11.97 -1.14
N VAL A 25 -1.93 11.52 -1.92
CA VAL A 25 -1.88 10.22 -2.59
C VAL A 25 -0.95 10.28 -3.80
N PRO A 26 0.08 9.42 -3.88
CA PRO A 26 0.97 9.39 -5.02
C PRO A 26 0.22 9.00 -6.29
N LYS A 27 0.53 9.70 -7.38
CA LYS A 27 0.01 9.41 -8.71
C LYS A 27 0.63 8.14 -9.26
N ASP A 28 -0.12 7.44 -10.10
CA ASP A 28 0.32 6.20 -10.74
C ASP A 28 1.66 6.37 -11.46
N ARG A 29 1.75 7.41 -12.30
CA ARG A 29 2.99 7.75 -13.02
C ARG A 29 4.21 7.93 -12.10
N SER A 30 4.00 8.46 -10.90
CA SER A 30 5.07 8.72 -9.95
C SER A 30 5.53 7.43 -9.28
N LEU A 31 4.60 6.51 -8.98
CA LEU A 31 4.93 5.18 -8.48
C LEU A 31 5.64 4.34 -9.55
N VAL A 32 5.20 4.39 -10.80
CA VAL A 32 5.86 3.71 -11.92
C VAL A 32 7.27 4.25 -12.14
N ALA A 33 7.45 5.58 -12.14
CA ALA A 33 8.78 6.18 -12.25
C ALA A 33 9.70 5.78 -11.08
N LEU A 34 9.17 5.77 -9.85
CA LEU A 34 9.91 5.33 -8.67
C LEU A 34 10.29 3.84 -8.76
N PHE A 35 9.37 3.00 -9.26
CA PHE A 35 9.62 1.58 -9.48
C PHE A 35 10.81 1.37 -10.42
N HIS A 36 10.78 1.97 -11.62
CA HIS A 36 11.88 1.83 -12.57
C HIS A 36 13.20 2.42 -12.06
N ALA A 37 13.15 3.52 -11.31
CA ALA A 37 14.35 4.12 -10.71
C ALA A 37 15.03 3.21 -9.67
N HIS A 38 14.28 2.33 -9.01
CA HIS A 38 14.77 1.47 -7.93
C HIS A 38 14.44 -0.02 -8.12
N GLN A 39 14.29 -0.46 -9.37
CA GLN A 39 13.79 -1.79 -9.70
C GLN A 39 14.59 -2.91 -9.02
N GLN A 40 15.91 -2.79 -9.00
CA GLN A 40 16.78 -3.78 -8.35
C GLN A 40 16.55 -3.85 -6.83
N ALA A 41 16.32 -2.72 -6.17
CA ALA A 41 16.05 -2.69 -4.73
C ALA A 41 14.67 -3.29 -4.41
N PHE A 42 13.66 -3.02 -5.24
CA PHE A 42 12.36 -3.67 -5.15
C PHE A 42 12.47 -5.18 -5.31
N GLN A 43 13.18 -5.66 -6.34
CA GLN A 43 13.36 -7.09 -6.57
C GLN A 43 14.09 -7.75 -5.40
N THR A 44 15.18 -7.15 -4.92
CA THR A 44 15.93 -7.68 -3.78
C THR A 44 15.04 -7.76 -2.54
N LEU A 45 14.23 -6.73 -2.27
CA LEU A 45 13.29 -6.74 -1.15
C LEU A 45 12.21 -7.81 -1.30
N ALA A 46 11.68 -8.02 -2.51
CA ALA A 46 10.69 -9.05 -2.77
C ALA A 46 11.27 -10.46 -2.57
N ASP A 47 12.45 -10.74 -3.11
CA ASP A 47 13.12 -12.04 -2.96
C ASP A 47 13.48 -12.32 -1.50
N MET A 48 13.88 -11.29 -0.76
CA MET A 48 14.14 -11.41 0.68
C MET A 48 12.86 -11.72 1.45
N ALA A 49 11.79 -10.99 1.14
CA ALA A 49 10.49 -11.12 1.79
C ALA A 49 9.88 -12.51 1.57
N ASP A 50 9.95 -13.04 0.35
CA ASP A 50 9.42 -14.35 -0.01
C ASP A 50 10.14 -15.49 0.73
N LYS A 51 11.47 -15.45 0.75
CA LYS A 51 12.30 -16.41 1.49
C LYS A 51 11.99 -16.38 2.98
N ASP A 52 11.93 -15.19 3.56
CA ASP A 52 11.72 -15.01 5.00
C ASP A 52 10.30 -15.43 5.41
N ALA A 53 9.29 -15.20 4.55
CA ALA A 53 7.92 -15.67 4.76
C ALA A 53 7.83 -17.20 4.72
N THR A 54 8.53 -17.84 3.77
CA THR A 54 8.61 -19.30 3.66
C THR A 54 9.23 -19.93 4.91
N ILE A 55 10.33 -19.36 5.41
CA ILE A 55 11.00 -19.82 6.64
C ILE A 55 10.08 -19.67 7.85
N ALA A 56 9.43 -18.52 8.03
CA ALA A 56 8.52 -18.27 9.14
C ALA A 56 7.30 -19.23 9.18
N SER A 57 6.89 -19.74 8.01
CA SER A 57 5.80 -20.72 7.90
C SER A 57 6.23 -22.17 8.21
N THR A 58 7.52 -22.48 8.07
CA THR A 58 8.06 -23.86 8.14
C THR A 58 8.76 -24.14 9.45
N GLU A 59 9.49 -23.16 9.97
CA GLU A 59 10.20 -23.23 11.25
C GLU A 59 9.43 -22.37 12.26
N LYS A 60 9.34 -22.81 13.53
CA LYS A 60 8.66 -22.04 14.59
C LYS A 60 9.33 -20.66 14.74
N SER A 61 8.86 -19.69 13.96
CA SER A 61 9.16 -18.26 13.94
C SER A 61 10.29 -17.83 14.88
N GLU A 62 11.54 -18.02 14.47
CA GLU A 62 12.63 -17.25 15.07
C GLU A 62 12.54 -15.82 14.53
N ASN A 63 12.61 -14.83 15.44
CA ASN A 63 12.66 -13.43 15.05
C ASN A 63 13.83 -13.19 14.08
N LEU A 64 13.59 -12.47 12.98
CA LEU A 64 14.64 -12.13 12.02
C LEU A 64 15.88 -11.55 12.72
N GLY A 65 17.04 -12.12 12.40
CA GLY A 65 18.33 -11.66 12.93
C GLY A 65 18.57 -10.17 12.68
N VAL A 66 19.39 -9.54 13.53
CA VAL A 66 19.68 -8.09 13.45
C VAL A 66 20.20 -7.69 12.07
N ALA A 67 21.15 -8.46 11.51
CA ALA A 67 21.71 -8.20 10.18
C ALA A 67 20.63 -8.19 9.09
N ARG A 68 19.66 -9.12 9.16
CA ARG A 68 18.57 -9.22 8.18
C ARG A 68 17.65 -8.00 8.25
N ARG A 69 17.29 -7.56 9.46
CA ARG A 69 16.47 -6.35 9.68
C ARG A 69 17.21 -5.08 9.25
N SER A 70 18.52 -5.00 9.48
CA SER A 70 19.35 -3.88 9.01
C SER A 70 19.38 -3.80 7.49
N GLU A 71 19.45 -4.94 6.81
CA GLU A 71 19.45 -4.97 5.34
C GLU A 71 18.10 -4.52 4.75
N TYR A 72 16.98 -4.97 5.33
CA TYR A 72 15.65 -4.42 4.99
C TYR A 72 15.63 -2.90 5.14
N ALA A 73 16.08 -2.38 6.29
CA ALA A 73 16.08 -0.94 6.55
C ALA A 73 16.96 -0.18 5.52
N ARG A 74 18.13 -0.71 5.18
CA ARG A 74 19.05 -0.13 4.18
C ARG A 74 18.39 -0.04 2.81
N LEU A 75 17.77 -1.12 2.32
CA LEU A 75 17.09 -1.15 1.02
C LEU A 75 15.85 -0.26 0.98
N VAL A 76 15.02 -0.28 2.03
CA VAL A 76 13.86 0.62 2.17
C VAL A 76 14.30 2.08 2.11
N SER A 77 15.41 2.42 2.78
CA SER A 77 15.94 3.79 2.81
C SER A 77 16.43 4.32 1.47
N GLN A 78 16.76 3.43 0.52
CA GLN A 78 17.17 3.80 -0.84
C GLN A 78 15.99 4.15 -1.73
N ILE A 79 14.79 3.62 -1.43
CA ILE A 79 13.57 3.84 -2.19
C ILE A 79 12.82 5.04 -1.61
N ASP A 80 12.31 4.89 -0.39
CA ASP A 80 11.62 5.94 0.36
C ASP A 80 11.57 5.55 1.84
N ARG A 81 12.08 6.43 2.72
CA ARG A 81 12.11 6.20 4.17
C ARG A 81 10.73 6.07 4.81
N LYS A 82 9.68 6.59 4.18
CA LYS A 82 8.28 6.53 4.65
C LYS A 82 7.55 5.29 4.14
N MET A 83 8.14 4.55 3.19
CA MET A 83 7.58 3.33 2.65
C MET A 83 7.44 2.27 3.75
N LYS A 84 6.33 1.54 3.73
CA LYS A 84 6.10 0.40 4.62
C LYS A 84 6.00 -0.88 3.83
N LEU A 85 6.76 -1.89 4.24
CA LEU A 85 6.62 -3.23 3.71
C LEU A 85 5.44 -3.94 4.41
N GLY A 86 4.63 -4.65 3.64
CA GLY A 86 3.52 -5.47 4.11
C GLY A 86 3.52 -6.82 3.41
N PHE A 87 3.21 -7.86 4.15
CA PHE A 87 3.19 -9.24 3.67
C PHE A 87 1.74 -9.73 3.64
N GLY A 88 1.36 -10.42 2.57
CA GLY A 88 0.13 -11.18 2.50
C GLY A 88 0.35 -12.49 1.76
N ASP A 89 -0.57 -13.43 1.90
CA ASP A 89 -0.45 -14.82 1.41
C ASP A 89 -0.12 -14.97 -0.09
N CYS A 90 -0.28 -13.90 -0.87
CA CYS A 90 -0.15 -13.88 -2.32
C CYS A 90 0.61 -12.64 -2.84
N ARG A 91 1.17 -11.82 -1.94
CA ARG A 91 1.79 -10.54 -2.32
C ARG A 91 2.78 -10.01 -1.30
N ILE A 92 3.76 -9.30 -1.82
CA ILE A 92 4.66 -8.43 -1.04
C ILE A 92 4.34 -7.00 -1.46
N ALA A 93 3.84 -6.19 -0.53
CA ALA A 93 3.33 -4.85 -0.79
C ALA A 93 4.22 -3.77 -0.16
N PHE A 94 4.44 -2.71 -0.91
CA PHE A 94 5.26 -1.54 -0.61
C PHE A 94 4.36 -0.32 -0.55
N TRP A 95 3.91 0.06 0.65
CA TRP A 95 2.90 1.09 0.88
C TRP A 95 3.54 2.47 1.02
N PHE A 96 3.09 3.42 0.19
CA PHE A 96 3.58 4.80 0.17
C PHE A 96 2.59 5.79 0.79
N ALA A 97 1.30 5.49 0.70
CA ALA A 97 0.24 6.32 1.27
C ALA A 97 -0.83 5.48 1.93
N ARG A 98 -1.42 6.04 2.99
CA ARG A 98 -2.52 5.45 3.74
C ARG A 98 -3.38 6.55 4.36
N GLY A 99 -4.68 6.31 4.45
CA GLY A 99 -5.64 7.25 5.04
C GLY A 99 -6.66 6.57 5.94
N GLY A 100 -7.43 7.38 6.66
CA GLY A 100 -8.52 6.92 7.54
C GLY A 100 -8.10 6.46 8.95
N ILE A 101 -6.91 6.82 9.43
CA ILE A 101 -6.37 6.32 10.71
C ILE A 101 -6.84 7.11 11.96
N LEU A 102 -7.51 8.26 11.83
CA LEU A 102 -7.75 9.15 12.98
C LEU A 102 -9.15 9.76 13.11
N LEU A 103 -10.09 9.48 12.20
CA LEU A 103 -11.45 10.02 12.27
C LEU A 103 -12.45 8.94 11.84
N SER A 104 -13.49 8.73 12.65
CA SER A 104 -14.61 7.81 12.44
C SER A 104 -15.48 8.11 11.20
N ILE A 105 -14.94 8.78 10.17
CA ILE A 105 -15.69 9.45 9.10
C ILE A 105 -15.21 9.05 7.70
N GLY A 106 -14.11 8.28 7.55
CA GLY A 106 -13.61 7.86 6.23
C GLY A 106 -13.13 6.41 6.15
N PRO A 107 -13.23 5.77 4.97
CA PRO A 107 -12.75 4.42 4.77
C PRO A 107 -11.24 4.33 4.94
N ARG A 108 -10.74 3.32 5.64
CA ARG A 108 -9.30 3.07 5.74
C ARG A 108 -8.81 2.61 4.38
N TRP A 109 -7.72 3.19 3.88
CA TRP A 109 -7.16 2.79 2.59
C TRP A 109 -5.63 2.84 2.60
N ALA A 110 -5.00 2.13 1.65
CA ALA A 110 -3.58 2.17 1.38
C ALA A 110 -3.31 2.08 -0.12
N LYS A 111 -2.30 2.81 -0.60
CA LYS A 111 -1.82 2.78 -1.98
C LYS A 111 -0.32 2.51 -2.03
N GLY A 112 0.11 1.69 -2.98
CA GLY A 112 1.51 1.33 -3.13
C GLY A 112 1.83 0.52 -4.38
N ILE A 113 2.95 -0.20 -4.31
CA ILE A 113 3.40 -1.16 -5.32
C ILE A 113 3.35 -2.56 -4.70
N ALA A 114 3.05 -3.60 -5.47
CA ALA A 114 3.09 -4.97 -5.01
C ALA A 114 3.78 -5.87 -6.04
N CYS A 115 4.58 -6.81 -5.53
CA CYS A 115 4.98 -8.00 -6.27
C CYS A 115 4.01 -9.12 -5.90
N LEU A 116 3.42 -9.78 -6.90
CA LEU A 116 2.47 -10.86 -6.69
C LEU A 116 3.19 -12.20 -6.82
N THR A 117 2.92 -13.12 -5.89
CA THR A 117 3.44 -14.49 -5.93
C THR A 117 2.39 -15.50 -6.42
N CYS A 118 1.21 -15.01 -6.80
CA CYS A 118 0.11 -15.80 -7.31
C CYS A 118 -0.69 -15.01 -8.35
N VAL A 119 -1.64 -15.69 -9.01
CA VAL A 119 -2.43 -15.05 -10.08
C VAL A 119 -3.18 -13.80 -9.57
N PRO A 120 -3.17 -12.67 -10.33
CA PRO A 120 -3.70 -11.38 -9.85
C PRO A 120 -5.15 -11.42 -9.35
N SER A 121 -5.98 -12.27 -9.96
CA SER A 121 -7.40 -12.45 -9.61
C SER A 121 -7.64 -12.91 -8.17
N ARG A 122 -6.63 -13.48 -7.50
CA ARG A 122 -6.71 -13.82 -6.06
C ARG A 122 -6.46 -12.63 -5.14
N VAL A 123 -5.92 -11.54 -5.67
CA VAL A 123 -5.43 -10.40 -4.90
C VAL A 123 -6.33 -9.18 -5.06
N GLY A 124 -6.82 -8.93 -6.28
CA GLY A 124 -7.66 -7.78 -6.57
C GLY A 124 -8.17 -7.72 -8.00
N GLU A 125 -9.02 -6.74 -8.26
CA GLU A 125 -9.54 -6.43 -9.59
C GLU A 125 -8.48 -5.66 -10.40
N ILE A 126 -8.27 -6.06 -11.66
CA ILE A 126 -7.37 -5.33 -12.56
C ILE A 126 -8.14 -4.15 -13.16
N VAL A 127 -7.61 -2.94 -12.97
CA VAL A 127 -8.16 -1.69 -13.48
C VAL A 127 -7.12 -0.94 -14.32
N SER A 128 -7.56 0.10 -15.04
CA SER A 128 -6.67 0.87 -15.92
C SER A 128 -5.85 1.95 -15.22
N ASN A 129 -6.31 2.45 -14.06
CA ASN A 129 -5.58 3.43 -13.23
C ASN A 129 -6.15 3.46 -11.81
N LEU A 130 -5.34 3.95 -10.87
CA LEU A 130 -5.65 4.19 -9.45
C LEU A 130 -5.47 5.67 -9.08
N ASP A 131 -5.47 6.55 -10.08
CA ASP A 131 -5.47 8.01 -9.87
C ASP A 131 -6.85 8.56 -9.47
N LYS A 132 -7.88 7.72 -9.58
CA LYS A 132 -9.26 7.95 -9.19
C LYS A 132 -9.74 6.81 -8.29
N ASP A 133 -10.85 7.04 -7.59
CA ASP A 133 -11.49 6.01 -6.78
C ASP A 133 -11.92 4.81 -7.65
N PRO A 134 -11.31 3.62 -7.45
CA PRO A 134 -11.59 2.48 -8.30
C PRO A 134 -12.91 1.78 -7.94
N GLY A 135 -13.57 2.14 -6.83
CA GLY A 135 -14.91 1.66 -6.50
C GLY A 135 -15.09 1.13 -5.09
N ARG A 136 -16.17 0.37 -4.89
CA ARG A 136 -16.64 -0.03 -3.56
C ARG A 136 -16.02 -1.35 -3.10
N GLY A 137 -14.93 -1.24 -2.34
CA GLY A 137 -14.39 -2.33 -1.52
C GLY A 137 -13.37 -3.20 -2.25
N GLY A 138 -12.59 -3.99 -1.49
CA GLY A 138 -11.58 -4.90 -2.05
C GLY A 138 -10.22 -4.26 -2.37
N GLY A 139 -9.40 -5.04 -3.07
CA GLY A 139 -8.11 -4.64 -3.61
C GLY A 139 -8.19 -4.42 -5.11
N TYR A 140 -7.46 -3.44 -5.61
CA TYR A 140 -7.40 -3.07 -7.02
C TYR A 140 -5.94 -3.02 -7.47
N LEU A 141 -5.71 -3.42 -8.71
CA LEU A 141 -4.38 -3.61 -9.28
C LEU A 141 -4.29 -2.89 -10.63
N VAL A 142 -3.16 -2.24 -10.88
CA VAL A 142 -2.79 -1.76 -12.22
C VAL A 142 -1.46 -2.38 -12.58
N PRO A 143 -1.34 -3.10 -13.70
CA PRO A 143 -0.08 -3.70 -14.12
C PRO A 143 1.02 -2.64 -14.30
N ILE A 144 2.23 -2.96 -13.86
CA ILE A 144 3.46 -2.21 -14.19
C ILE A 144 4.24 -3.03 -15.21
N GLU A 145 4.84 -4.14 -14.79
CA GLU A 145 5.55 -5.10 -15.65
C GLU A 145 5.72 -6.45 -14.93
N GLY A 146 5.67 -7.56 -15.67
CA GLY A 146 5.80 -8.90 -15.09
C GLY A 146 4.81 -9.13 -13.94
N ASP A 147 5.34 -9.49 -12.77
CA ASP A 147 4.57 -9.74 -11.55
C ASP A 147 4.37 -8.48 -10.67
N TRP A 148 4.72 -7.30 -11.19
CA TRP A 148 4.64 -6.02 -10.49
C TRP A 148 3.40 -5.22 -10.84
N TYR A 149 2.73 -4.73 -9.81
CA TYR A 149 1.46 -3.99 -9.90
C TYR A 149 1.50 -2.77 -9.00
N MET A 150 0.84 -1.68 -9.39
CA MET A 150 0.36 -0.71 -8.42
C MET A 150 -0.84 -1.33 -7.72
N ILE A 151 -0.94 -1.12 -6.40
CA ILE A 151 -2.00 -1.68 -5.58
C ILE A 151 -2.71 -0.57 -4.81
N TYR A 152 -4.04 -0.66 -4.77
CA TYR A 152 -4.88 0.09 -3.85
C TYR A 152 -5.72 -0.89 -3.04
N GLN A 153 -5.77 -0.72 -1.72
CA GLN A 153 -6.56 -1.57 -0.84
C GLN A 153 -7.42 -0.72 0.09
N ARG A 154 -8.72 -1.01 0.14
CA ARG A 154 -9.60 -0.54 1.22
C ARG A 154 -9.51 -1.51 2.39
N LEU A 155 -9.10 -1.03 3.55
CA LEU A 155 -8.81 -1.80 4.77
C LEU A 155 -10.01 -1.91 5.71
N ASP A 156 -11.09 -1.18 5.43
CA ASP A 156 -12.35 -1.16 6.19
C ASP A 156 -13.38 -2.18 5.69
N TYR A 157 -13.20 -2.71 4.47
CA TYR A 157 -14.18 -3.63 3.87
C TYR A 157 -14.06 -5.08 4.36
N ASP A 158 -12.92 -5.50 4.91
CA ASP A 158 -12.79 -6.85 5.50
C ASP A 158 -13.33 -6.93 6.94
N ASP A 159 -13.53 -5.79 7.61
CA ASP A 159 -13.91 -5.74 9.03
C ASP A 159 -15.42 -6.00 9.25
N TRP A 160 -16.28 -5.71 8.26
CA TRP A 160 -17.74 -5.93 8.42
C TRP A 160 -18.16 -7.40 8.24
N ARG A 161 -17.41 -8.21 7.47
CA ARG A 161 -17.66 -9.66 7.36
C ARG A 161 -17.07 -10.46 8.52
N LYS A 162 -16.02 -9.95 9.17
CA LYS A 162 -15.40 -10.60 10.34
C LYS A 162 -16.15 -10.36 11.67
N LYS A 163 -17.10 -9.41 11.71
CA LYS A 163 -17.96 -9.14 12.88
C LYS A 163 -19.21 -10.05 12.98
N LYS A 164 -19.32 -11.09 12.16
CA LYS A 164 -20.40 -12.09 12.23
C LYS A 164 -19.86 -13.51 12.48
N LEU A 165 -19.12 -13.68 13.58
CA LEU A 165 -18.94 -14.96 14.25
C LEU A 165 -19.17 -14.75 15.75
#